data_AF-A0A956IC94-F1
#
_entry.id   AF-A0A956IC94-F1
#
_cell.length_a   1.000
_cell.length_b   1.000
_cell.length_c   1.000
_cell.angle_alpha   90.00
_cell.angle_beta   90.00
_cell.angle_gamma   90.00
#
_symmetry.space_group_name_H-M   'P 1'
#
loop_
_entity.id
_entity.type
_entity.pdbx_description
1 polymer ?
#
loop_
_entity_poly.entity_id
_entity_poly.type
_entity_poly.pdbx_seq_one_letter_code
_entity_poly.pdbx_strand_id
1 'polypeptide(L)'
;RTFTLLEHWLKNERLEAVFLDYALQAPLYEEGRRRGYSRAQLSRWFQYPHGPAYPLGVVRHYPRHRDHAHVRFACPDTDDECR
;
A
#
# COMPACT_ATOMS: atom_id res chain seq x y z
N ARG A 1 4.96 1.21 -13.93
CA ARG A 1 5.98 2.04 -13.24
C ARG A 1 5.58 2.28 -11.78
N THR A 2 4.39 2.81 -11.48
CA THR A 2 3.89 3.05 -10.10
C THR A 2 3.98 1.83 -9.18
N PHE A 3 3.50 0.67 -9.63
CA PHE A 3 3.57 -0.55 -8.82
C PHE A 3 5.01 -0.92 -8.44
N THR A 4 5.99 -0.70 -9.32
CA THR A 4 7.39 -1.07 -9.06
C THR A 4 8.00 -0.26 -7.91
N LEU A 5 7.67 1.03 -7.83
CA LEU A 5 8.09 1.86 -6.70
C LEU A 5 7.43 1.41 -5.39
N LEU A 6 6.11 1.18 -5.45
CA LEU A 6 5.34 0.71 -4.31
C LEU A 6 5.81 -0.67 -3.82
N GLU A 7 6.05 -1.60 -4.73
CA GLU A 7 6.59 -2.94 -4.50
C GLU A 7 7.93 -2.89 -3.78
N HIS A 8 8.83 -2.01 -4.20
CA HIS A 8 10.11 -1.82 -3.53
C HIS A 8 9.93 -1.45 -2.06
N TRP A 9 9.05 -0.50 -1.74
CA TRP A 9 8.81 -0.11 -0.35
C TRP A 9 8.08 -1.18 0.46
N LEU A 10 7.07 -1.84 -0.12
CA LEU A 10 6.29 -2.90 0.54
C LEU A 10 7.12 -4.14 0.87
N LYS A 11 8.09 -4.51 0.01
CA LYS A 11 8.98 -5.66 0.25
C LYS A 11 10.01 -5.41 1.35
N ASN A 12 10.37 -4.15 1.58
CA ASN A 12 11.38 -3.76 2.55
C ASN A 12 10.76 -3.24 3.86
N GLU A 13 9.45 -3.41 4.05
CA GLU A 13 8.70 -3.02 5.25
C GLU A 13 8.93 -1.56 5.67
N ARG A 14 9.20 -0.68 4.69
CA ARG A 14 9.52 0.74 4.94
C ARG A 14 8.29 1.62 5.13
N LEU A 15 7.09 1.06 5.10
CA LEU A 15 5.84 1.82 5.03
C LEU A 15 4.92 1.49 6.20
N GLU A 16 4.42 2.52 6.87
CA GLU A 16 3.30 2.41 7.80
C GLU A 16 1.96 2.45 7.07
N ALA A 17 1.86 3.36 6.10
CA ALA A 17 0.64 3.56 5.32
C ALA A 17 0.92 4.20 3.96
N VAL A 18 0.07 3.87 2.99
CA VAL A 18 -0.05 4.57 1.71
C VAL A 18 -1.51 4.91 1.50
N PHE A 19 -1.86 6.19 1.49
CA PHE A 19 -3.22 6.63 1.25
C PHE A 19 -3.45 6.90 -0.24
N LEU A 20 -4.43 6.19 -0.80
CA LEU A 20 -4.78 6.22 -2.22
C LEU A 20 -6.28 5.96 -2.39
N ASP A 21 -6.93 6.56 -3.40
CA ASP A 21 -8.33 6.25 -3.71
C ASP A 21 -8.52 4.74 -3.94
N TYR A 22 -9.61 4.18 -3.43
CA TYR A 22 -9.86 2.73 -3.45
C TYR A 22 -9.93 2.19 -4.88
N ALA A 23 -10.46 2.98 -5.82
CA ALA A 23 -10.56 2.59 -7.23
C ALA A 23 -9.17 2.40 -7.87
N LEU A 24 -8.16 3.12 -7.41
CA LEU A 24 -6.78 3.00 -7.91
C LEU A 24 -6.02 1.82 -7.30
N GLN A 25 -6.52 1.23 -6.20
CA GLN A 25 -5.91 0.04 -5.63
C GLN A 25 -6.12 -1.19 -6.53
N ALA A 26 -7.26 -1.28 -7.23
CA ALA A 26 -7.57 -2.41 -8.12
C ALA A 26 -6.51 -2.65 -9.22
N PRO A 27 -6.13 -1.65 -10.06
CA PRO A 27 -5.10 -1.88 -11.08
C PRO A 27 -3.72 -2.19 -10.48
N LEU A 28 -3.40 -1.69 -9.27
CA LEU A 28 -2.16 -2.05 -8.57
C LEU A 28 -2.20 -3.48 -8.03
N TYR A 29 -3.33 -3.91 -7.49
CA TYR A 29 -3.55 -5.29 -7.04
C TYR A 29 -3.40 -6.27 -8.20
N GLU A 30 -4.03 -5.98 -9.34
CA GLU A 30 -3.94 -6.81 -10.54
C GLU A 30 -2.53 -6.83 -11.12
N GLU A 31 -1.81 -5.70 -11.09
CA GLU A 31 -0.40 -5.69 -11.45
C GLU A 31 0.44 -6.61 -10.56
N GLY A 32 0.19 -6.62 -9.25
CA GLY A 32 0.81 -7.55 -8.31
C GLY A 32 0.46 -9.02 -8.60
N ARG A 33 -0.81 -9.30 -8.93
CA ARG A 33 -1.24 -10.65 -9.38
C ARG A 33 -0.47 -11.09 -10.61
N ARG A 34 -0.33 -10.23 -11.62
CA ARG A 34 0.43 -10.53 -12.86
C ARG A 34 1.91 -10.79 -12.59
N ARG A 35 2.49 -10.13 -11.58
CA ARG A 35 3.87 -10.35 -11.14
C ARG A 35 4.07 -11.60 -10.27
N GLY A 36 3.01 -12.35 -9.99
CA GLY A 36 3.08 -13.62 -9.27
C GLY A 36 2.84 -13.53 -7.77
N TYR A 37 2.43 -12.38 -7.23
CA TYR A 37 2.09 -12.28 -5.81
C TYR A 37 0.82 -13.09 -5.48
N SER A 38 0.90 -13.84 -4.38
CA SER A 38 -0.25 -14.56 -3.84
C SER A 38 -1.32 -13.60 -3.32
N ARG A 39 -2.58 -14.05 -3.30
CA ARG A 39 -3.67 -13.28 -2.69
C ARG A 39 -3.40 -12.96 -1.22
N ALA A 40 -2.74 -13.87 -0.51
CA ALA A 40 -2.36 -13.67 0.89
C ALA A 40 -1.32 -12.54 1.05
N GLN A 41 -0.32 -12.45 0.16
CA GLN A 41 0.63 -11.33 0.16
C GLN A 41 -0.07 -10.01 -0.16
N LEU A 42 -0.89 -9.98 -1.22
CA LEU A 42 -1.59 -8.77 -1.61
C LEU A 42 -2.61 -8.31 -0.56
N SER A 43 -3.27 -9.23 0.15
CA SER A 43 -4.20 -8.89 1.23
C SER A 43 -3.50 -8.30 2.47
N ARG A 44 -2.18 -8.47 2.62
CA ARG A 44 -1.41 -7.73 3.64
C ARG A 44 -1.08 -6.31 3.18
N TRP A 45 -0.95 -6.11 1.87
CA TRP A 45 -0.55 -4.83 1.31
C TRP A 45 -1.72 -3.92 0.98
N PHE A 46 -2.83 -4.44 0.46
CA PHE A 46 -3.95 -3.63 -0.04
C PHE A 46 -5.24 -3.89 0.76
N GLN A 47 -6.04 -2.84 0.94
CA GLN A 47 -7.44 -2.98 1.36
C GLN A 47 -8.27 -3.66 0.27
N TYR A 48 -8.04 -3.34 -1.00
CA TYR A 48 -8.70 -4.00 -2.12
C TYR A 48 -8.38 -5.51 -2.11
N PRO A 49 -9.37 -6.41 -2.29
CA PRO A 49 -10.75 -6.15 -2.71
C PRO A 49 -11.79 -6.06 -1.57
N HIS A 50 -11.39 -5.95 -0.31
CA HIS A 50 -12.27 -6.06 0.87
C HIS A 50 -13.16 -4.84 1.15
N GLY A 51 -13.06 -3.79 0.32
CA GLY A 51 -13.84 -2.56 0.42
C GLY A 51 -13.08 -1.41 1.08
N PRO A 52 -13.51 -0.16 0.85
CA PRO A 52 -12.82 1.05 1.35
C PRO A 52 -12.88 1.20 2.89
N ALA A 53 -13.80 0.49 3.55
CA ALA A 53 -13.94 0.49 5.02
C ALA A 53 -13.14 -0.65 5.69
N TYR A 54 -12.43 -1.49 4.92
CA TYR A 54 -11.68 -2.61 5.50
C TYR A 54 -10.52 -2.09 6.37
N PRO A 55 -10.36 -2.57 7.62
CA PRO A 55 -9.45 -1.93 8.57
C PRO A 55 -7.96 -2.26 8.35
N LEU A 56 -7.63 -3.23 7.50
CA LEU A 56 -6.25 -3.73 7.32
C LEU A 56 -5.68 -3.37 5.94
N GLY A 57 -4.37 -3.55 5.79
CA GLY A 57 -3.61 -3.21 4.59
C GLY A 57 -2.69 -2.00 4.82
N VAL A 58 -1.56 -1.97 4.12
CA VAL A 58 -0.66 -0.80 4.12
C VAL A 58 -1.20 0.28 3.18
N VAL A 59 -1.67 -0.12 2.00
CA VAL A 59 -2.37 0.73 1.02
C VAL A 59 -3.83 0.84 1.42
N ARG A 60 -4.22 2.04 1.87
CA ARG A 60 -5.51 2.36 2.47
C ARG A 60 -6.24 3.44 1.69
N HIS A 61 -7.56 3.34 1.70
CA HIS A 61 -8.44 4.33 1.13
C HIS A 61 -8.39 5.62 1.95
N TYR A 62 -8.27 6.74 1.25
CA TYR A 62 -8.57 8.04 1.81
C TYR A 62 -9.20 8.95 0.73
N PRO A 63 -10.25 9.73 1.05
CA PRO A 63 -10.88 10.60 0.06
C PRO A 63 -9.92 11.59 -0.59
N ARG A 64 -10.17 11.94 -1.86
CA ARG A 64 -9.41 12.93 -2.66
C ARG A 64 -7.97 12.55 -3.06
N HIS A 65 -7.62 11.26 -3.04
CA HIS A 65 -6.31 10.74 -3.46
C HIS A 65 -6.39 10.03 -4.83
N ARG A 66 -6.95 10.70 -5.85
CA ARG A 66 -7.22 10.11 -7.18
C ARG A 66 -6.09 10.31 -8.20
N ASP A 67 -5.10 11.11 -7.86
CA ASP A 67 -3.99 11.49 -8.74
C ASP A 67 -2.64 11.54 -7.99
N HIS A 68 -2.66 11.37 -6.68
CA HIS A 68 -1.48 11.31 -5.82
C HIS A 68 -1.65 10.27 -4.70
N ALA A 69 -0.54 9.90 -4.09
CA ALA A 69 -0.51 9.05 -2.91
C ALA A 69 0.15 9.81 -1.75
N HIS A 70 -0.43 9.74 -0.55
CA HIS A 70 0.29 10.13 0.66
C HIS A 70 0.96 8.91 1.26
N VAL A 71 2.27 8.98 1.43
CA VAL A 71 3.10 7.87 1.92
C VAL A 71 3.61 8.22 3.31
N ARG A 72 3.37 7.33 4.28
CA ARG A 72 3.97 7.38 5.62
C ARG A 72 5.02 6.28 5.71
N PHE A 73 6.26 6.68 5.94
CA PHE A 73 7.37 5.76 6.14
C PHE A 73 7.44 5.35 7.60
N ALA A 74 7.85 4.11 7.84
CA ALA A 74 8.16 3.64 9.18
C ALA A 74 9.37 4.41 9.73
N CYS A 75 9.32 4.68 11.03
CA CYS A 75 10.48 5.13 11.77
C CYS A 75 11.69 4.21 11.52
N PRO A 76 12.88 4.75 11.24
CA PRO A 76 14.09 3.95 11.19
C PRO A 76 14.39 3.33 12.56
N ASP A 77 14.85 2.08 12.60
CA ASP A 77 15.29 1.41 13.85
C ASP A 77 16.45 2.14 14.56
N THR A 78 17.05 3.13 13.91
CA THR A 78 18.18 3.93 14.43
C THR A 78 17.77 5.30 14.97
N ASP A 79 16.47 5.63 14.95
CA ASP A 79 15.94 6.93 15.39
C ASP A 79 14.96 6.74 16.55
N ASP A 80 15.49 6.75 17.77
CA ASP A 80 14.74 6.54 19.02
C ASP A 80 13.76 7.70 19.34
N GLU A 81 13.86 8.84 18.64
CA GLU A 81 12.98 10.00 18.84
C GLU A 81 11.78 10.01 17.88
N CYS A 82 11.75 9.11 16.90
CA CYS A 82 10.68 9.00 15.91
C CYS A 82 9.41 8.37 16.52
N ARG A 83 8.22 8.90 16.15
CA ARG A 83 6.91 8.51 16.71
C ARG A 83 5.78 8.56 15.70
#